data_AF-A0A5C2SVS0-F1
#
_entry.id   AF-A0A5C2SVS0-F1
#
_cell.length_a   1.000
_cell.length_b   1.000
_cell.length_c   1.000
_cell.angle_alpha   90.00
_cell.angle_beta   90.00
_cell.angle_gamma   90.00
#
_symmetry.space_group_name_H-M   'P 1'
#
loop_
_entity.id
_entity.type
_entity.pdbx_description
1 polymer ?
#
loop_
_entity_poly.entity_id
_entity_poly.type
_entity_poly.pdbx_seq_one_letter_code
_entity_poly.pdbx_strand_id
1 'polypeptide(L)'
;MPKHYCDYCDVFLTHDSASVRKAHNSGRNHLANVRDYYASLGHDKAQSIIDQITAAYESGNPPPGGFGYGPQHLAPPSQSPFGGPPMGYGAPPFGGPPPFGGRPPMPPGGMPPPGMMGPPGMGQSGFPPPGMPPFPPNANGSGPPGARPPFPPGVPNGGPGGPPGNFNGPPNGGPPSGFNPSQGGPPPSNGDLCMNALKILKRFLPRTARRRLPAPPIPNPPPSMAFTTEVLECNPDSISFPTDQPEITSSETQEALHRASEELRAQRTVAFPTETVYGLGALALEPAAAAKIFSTKGRPPDNPLIVHVSSREMLQRVLPPGYALSRTYETLLKHFWPGPLTLLFPSDPSIVPPIITANQPAVAVRMPSHPVARALIALTDAPIAAPSANSSGKPSPTRAEHVYDDLQGKLGVILDGGPCGVGLESTVVDGLQEDGNLRVLRPGGVTVEDLERVIREDLSDVVPLPKVLVHRRDYRDEAMEQAPTTPGMKYRHYSPSVPVTLLCTQSQPPSGAARTSLTAFLDTLQSDARSLGKPLHVGVLAPSDSPLLEKLRAAPLPDVRWTEFPLGPLEEPAVSAHRLFDGLLSLDKAKVDLILIEEIKEEREGLAVMNRVRKAAGDSVWIDI
;
A
#
# COMPACT_ATOMS: atom_id res chain seq x y z
N MET A 1 19.69 -4.70 34.89
CA MET A 1 19.25 -4.43 33.50
C MET A 1 19.48 -5.69 32.68
N PRO A 2 18.55 -6.12 31.83
CA PRO A 2 18.82 -7.18 30.87
C PRO A 2 19.96 -6.76 29.93
N LYS A 3 20.86 -7.69 29.60
CA LYS A 3 21.85 -7.49 28.54
C LYS A 3 21.25 -8.00 27.23
N HIS A 4 21.32 -7.20 26.17
CA HIS A 4 20.89 -7.64 24.85
C HIS A 4 21.82 -8.76 24.36
N TYR A 5 21.30 -9.95 24.13
CA TYR A 5 22.01 -11.06 23.51
C TYR A 5 22.08 -10.87 21.99
N CYS A 6 22.98 -11.53 21.28
CA CYS A 6 22.98 -11.56 19.83
C CYS A 6 23.21 -12.98 19.32
N ASP A 7 22.17 -13.55 18.73
CA ASP A 7 22.06 -14.96 18.37
C ASP A 7 23.10 -15.35 17.30
N TYR A 8 23.37 -14.45 16.35
CA TYR A 8 24.41 -14.63 15.34
C TYR A 8 25.84 -14.61 15.91
N CYS A 9 26.05 -14.12 17.13
CA CYS A 9 27.37 -13.89 17.71
C CYS A 9 27.62 -14.66 19.02
N ASP A 10 26.64 -15.41 19.53
CA ASP A 10 26.64 -16.07 20.84
C ASP A 10 27.25 -15.20 21.95
N VAL A 11 26.74 -13.96 22.08
CA VAL A 11 27.32 -12.99 23.01
C VAL A 11 26.30 -12.00 23.58
N PHE A 12 26.40 -11.76 24.88
CA PHE A 12 25.69 -10.68 25.56
C PHE A 12 26.44 -9.35 25.40
N LEU A 13 25.78 -8.35 24.82
CA LEU A 13 26.32 -7.00 24.71
C LEU A 13 26.53 -6.37 26.09
N THR A 14 27.60 -5.59 26.23
CA THR A 14 28.06 -5.06 27.53
C THR A 14 27.03 -4.16 28.21
N HIS A 15 26.26 -3.41 27.43
CA HIS A 15 25.09 -2.64 27.85
C HIS A 15 24.11 -2.49 26.69
N ASP A 16 22.81 -2.52 26.99
CA ASP A 16 21.78 -2.30 25.98
C ASP A 16 21.59 -0.80 25.70
N SER A 17 22.30 -0.29 24.69
CA SER A 17 22.02 1.00 24.08
C SER A 17 21.92 0.88 22.56
N ALA A 18 21.11 1.73 21.94
CA ALA A 18 20.98 1.79 20.48
C ALA A 18 22.35 2.05 19.79
N SER A 19 23.24 2.80 20.44
CA SER A 19 24.61 3.03 19.96
C SER A 19 25.46 1.75 19.96
N VAL A 20 25.39 0.94 21.03
CA VAL A 20 26.13 -0.33 21.13
C VAL A 20 25.56 -1.37 20.18
N ARG A 21 24.24 -1.53 20.09
CA ARG A 21 23.61 -2.42 19.11
C ARG A 21 24.01 -2.04 17.68
N LYS A 22 23.96 -0.73 17.36
CA LYS A 22 24.38 -0.25 16.04
C LYS A 22 25.85 -0.51 15.76
N ALA A 23 26.73 -0.31 16.75
CA ALA A 23 28.15 -0.63 16.62
C ALA A 23 28.38 -2.13 16.39
N HIS A 24 27.78 -3.00 17.22
CA HIS A 24 27.87 -4.45 17.12
C HIS A 24 27.35 -4.97 15.77
N ASN A 25 26.14 -4.57 15.37
CA ASN A 25 25.51 -5.02 14.13
C ASN A 25 26.23 -4.51 12.87
N SER A 26 27.03 -3.43 12.99
CA SER A 26 27.95 -2.96 11.93
C SER A 26 29.37 -3.56 12.03
N GLY A 27 29.62 -4.37 13.06
CA GLY A 27 30.91 -5.01 13.31
C GLY A 27 31.22 -6.10 12.29
N ARG A 28 32.48 -6.16 11.86
CA ARG A 28 32.94 -7.08 10.80
C ARG A 28 32.63 -8.55 11.12
N ASN A 29 32.77 -8.95 12.39
CA ASN A 29 32.49 -10.31 12.86
C ASN A 29 31.00 -10.64 12.83
N HIS A 30 30.13 -9.72 13.29
CA HIS A 30 28.67 -9.91 13.21
C HIS A 30 28.21 -10.06 11.76
N LEU A 31 28.71 -9.22 10.84
CA LEU A 31 28.38 -9.30 9.42
C LEU A 31 28.90 -10.59 8.76
N ALA A 32 30.05 -11.11 9.20
CA ALA A 32 30.56 -12.41 8.77
C ALA A 32 29.66 -13.54 9.29
N ASN A 33 29.39 -13.60 10.59
CA ASN A 33 28.55 -14.64 11.18
C ASN A 33 27.12 -14.65 10.61
N VAL A 34 26.52 -13.48 10.36
CA VAL A 34 25.20 -13.37 9.70
C VAL A 34 25.24 -13.94 8.28
N ARG A 35 26.28 -13.61 7.49
CA ARG A 35 26.48 -14.19 6.15
C ARG A 35 26.66 -15.71 6.23
N ASP A 36 27.45 -16.19 7.18
CA ASP A 36 27.83 -17.59 7.30
C ASP A 36 26.68 -18.45 7.84
N TYR A 37 25.81 -17.87 8.69
CA TYR A 37 24.51 -18.43 9.09
C TYR A 37 23.52 -18.55 7.92
N TYR A 38 23.43 -17.53 7.05
CA TYR A 38 22.63 -17.65 5.83
C TYR A 38 23.23 -18.62 4.80
N ALA A 39 24.56 -18.78 4.80
CA ALA A 39 25.24 -19.79 3.99
C ALA A 39 25.01 -21.21 4.54
N SER A 40 25.01 -21.41 5.86
CA SER A 40 24.67 -22.71 6.48
C SER A 40 23.21 -23.05 6.21
N LEU A 41 22.25 -22.12 6.40
CA LEU A 41 20.84 -22.31 6.01
C LEU A 41 20.65 -22.70 4.53
N GLY A 42 21.56 -22.29 3.64
CA GLY A 42 21.62 -22.74 2.26
C GLY A 42 22.12 -24.19 2.12
N HIS A 43 23.17 -24.55 2.85
CA HIS A 43 23.69 -25.92 2.92
C HIS A 43 22.72 -26.88 3.61
N ASP A 44 22.07 -26.49 4.71
CA ASP A 44 21.09 -27.30 5.44
C ASP A 44 19.87 -27.62 4.56
N LYS A 45 19.45 -26.68 3.71
CA LYS A 45 18.42 -26.92 2.69
C LYS A 45 18.89 -27.81 1.55
N ALA A 46 20.13 -27.61 1.07
CA ALA A 46 20.71 -28.49 0.05
C ALA A 46 20.89 -29.92 0.58
N GLN A 47 21.34 -30.08 1.82
CA GLN A 47 21.50 -31.35 2.51
C GLN A 47 20.14 -31.99 2.75
N SER A 48 19.13 -31.26 3.23
CA SER A 48 17.77 -31.79 3.37
C SER A 48 17.18 -32.31 2.05
N ILE A 49 17.51 -31.69 0.91
CA ILE A 49 17.13 -32.18 -0.42
C ILE A 49 17.95 -33.44 -0.80
N ILE A 50 19.25 -33.48 -0.51
CA ILE A 50 20.11 -34.66 -0.71
C ILE A 50 19.63 -35.84 0.15
N ASP A 51 19.24 -35.60 1.40
CA ASP A 51 18.72 -36.60 2.34
C ASP A 51 17.37 -37.13 1.86
N GLN A 52 16.48 -36.28 1.36
CA GLN A 52 15.21 -36.69 0.74
C GLN A 52 15.42 -37.51 -0.54
N ILE A 53 16.38 -37.14 -1.39
CA ILE A 53 16.75 -37.93 -2.58
C ILE A 53 17.34 -39.29 -2.16
N THR A 54 18.20 -39.30 -1.14
CA THR A 54 18.83 -40.53 -0.63
C THR A 54 17.79 -41.47 -0.04
N ALA A 55 16.87 -40.97 0.81
CA ALA A 55 15.76 -41.74 1.36
C ALA A 55 14.77 -42.25 0.28
N ALA A 56 14.57 -41.50 -0.82
CA ALA A 56 13.79 -41.98 -1.97
C ALA A 56 14.48 -43.19 -2.63
N TYR A 57 15.80 -43.10 -2.89
CA TYR A 57 16.60 -44.20 -3.43
C TYR A 57 16.63 -45.42 -2.50
N GLU A 58 16.84 -45.22 -1.18
CA GLU A 58 16.89 -46.30 -0.19
C GLU A 58 15.53 -46.98 0.02
N SER A 59 14.42 -46.24 -0.13
CA SER A 59 13.06 -46.80 -0.10
C SER A 59 12.58 -47.40 -1.43
N GLY A 60 13.43 -47.39 -2.48
CA GLY A 60 13.12 -47.96 -3.79
C GLY A 60 12.11 -47.16 -4.62
N ASN A 61 11.82 -45.90 -4.25
CA ASN A 61 10.88 -45.04 -4.97
C ASN A 61 11.63 -44.09 -5.93
N PRO A 62 11.09 -43.81 -7.13
CA PRO A 62 11.68 -42.83 -8.03
C PRO A 62 11.63 -41.42 -7.41
N PRO A 63 12.72 -40.62 -7.49
CA PRO A 63 12.73 -39.28 -6.92
C PRO A 63 11.78 -38.33 -7.68
N PRO A 64 11.10 -37.39 -6.98
CA PRO A 64 10.12 -36.50 -7.60
C PRO A 64 10.79 -35.40 -8.43
N GLY A 65 10.56 -35.41 -9.74
CA GLY A 65 10.99 -34.34 -10.66
C GLY A 65 11.84 -34.83 -11.83
N GLY A 66 11.19 -35.31 -12.90
CA GLY A 66 11.88 -35.80 -14.10
C GLY A 66 12.44 -34.67 -14.97
N PHE A 67 13.72 -34.33 -14.81
CA PHE A 67 14.44 -33.42 -15.72
C PHE A 67 14.93 -34.16 -16.98
N GLY A 68 14.10 -34.13 -18.03
CA GLY A 68 14.44 -34.75 -19.32
C GLY A 68 15.32 -33.89 -20.22
N TYR A 69 16.64 -34.16 -20.24
CA TYR A 69 17.55 -33.76 -21.32
C TYR A 69 18.47 -34.93 -21.69
N GLY A 70 18.26 -35.51 -22.88
CA GLY A 70 19.14 -36.53 -23.45
C GLY A 70 20.30 -35.93 -24.25
N PRO A 71 21.33 -36.74 -24.56
CA PRO A 71 21.48 -37.17 -25.94
C PRO A 71 21.64 -38.69 -26.10
N GLN A 72 21.74 -39.14 -27.36
CA GLN A 72 21.56 -40.54 -27.78
C GLN A 72 22.86 -41.37 -27.79
N HIS A 73 22.67 -42.70 -27.85
CA HIS A 73 23.62 -43.73 -28.32
C HIS A 73 24.99 -43.88 -27.64
N LEU A 74 25.14 -45.01 -26.93
CA LEU A 74 26.22 -45.98 -27.17
C LEU A 74 25.79 -47.37 -26.68
N ALA A 75 26.30 -48.44 -27.29
CA ALA A 75 25.89 -49.83 -27.00
C ALA A 75 26.87 -50.53 -26.01
N PRO A 76 26.39 -51.49 -25.20
CA PRO A 76 27.23 -52.16 -24.19
C PRO A 76 27.98 -53.38 -24.75
N PRO A 77 29.20 -53.68 -24.25
CA PRO A 77 29.85 -54.96 -24.46
C PRO A 77 29.42 -56.01 -23.39
N SER A 78 29.02 -57.20 -23.86
CA SER A 78 29.12 -58.53 -23.21
C SER A 78 29.24 -58.62 -21.67
N GLN A 79 28.42 -59.42 -20.99
CA GLN A 79 28.63 -60.88 -20.94
C GLN A 79 27.35 -61.67 -20.57
N SER A 80 27.19 -62.85 -21.17
CA SER A 80 26.32 -63.94 -20.69
C SER A 80 27.16 -64.93 -19.86
N PRO A 81 26.55 -65.82 -19.05
CA PRO A 81 26.22 -67.13 -19.60
C PRO A 81 24.98 -67.85 -19.00
N PHE A 82 24.57 -68.94 -19.66
CA PHE A 82 23.53 -69.92 -19.29
C PHE A 82 22.06 -69.41 -19.22
N GLY A 83 21.08 -70.11 -19.79
CA GLY A 83 21.15 -71.27 -20.69
C GLY A 83 19.83 -72.04 -20.81
N GLY A 84 19.65 -72.76 -21.92
CA GLY A 84 18.52 -73.68 -22.13
C GLY A 84 17.37 -73.09 -22.97
N PRO A 85 16.62 -73.93 -23.74
CA PRO A 85 16.16 -73.49 -25.07
C PRO A 85 14.63 -73.81 -25.28
N PRO A 86 14.05 -73.95 -26.50
CA PRO A 86 12.83 -73.20 -26.82
C PRO A 86 11.65 -74.07 -27.29
N MET A 87 10.51 -73.43 -27.61
CA MET A 87 9.46 -73.80 -28.59
C MET A 87 8.31 -72.79 -28.41
N GLY A 88 7.65 -72.24 -29.43
CA GLY A 88 7.89 -72.29 -30.87
C GLY A 88 6.59 -72.01 -31.65
N TYR A 89 6.63 -71.13 -32.66
CA TYR A 89 5.53 -70.78 -33.59
C TYR A 89 4.25 -70.16 -32.94
N GLY A 90 3.58 -69.18 -33.54
CA GLY A 90 3.84 -68.43 -34.78
C GLY A 90 2.86 -67.25 -34.91
N ALA A 91 3.03 -66.42 -35.93
CA ALA A 91 2.21 -65.24 -36.21
C ALA A 91 1.77 -65.25 -37.70
N PRO A 92 0.94 -64.31 -38.18
CA PRO A 92 -0.22 -63.61 -37.61
C PRO A 92 -1.45 -63.93 -38.53
N PRO A 93 -2.19 -63.03 -39.24
CA PRO A 93 -2.64 -61.63 -39.02
C PRO A 93 -4.13 -61.31 -39.37
N PHE A 94 -4.51 -60.05 -39.18
CA PHE A 94 -5.60 -59.27 -39.84
C PHE A 94 -7.09 -59.65 -39.64
N GLY A 95 -7.93 -58.60 -39.50
CA GLY A 95 -9.40 -58.67 -39.57
C GLY A 95 -10.07 -57.42 -38.96
N GLY A 96 -10.89 -56.69 -39.72
CA GLY A 96 -11.53 -55.44 -39.29
C GLY A 96 -13.00 -55.57 -38.82
N PRO A 97 -13.60 -54.48 -38.27
CA PRO A 97 -14.96 -54.43 -37.71
C PRO A 97 -16.00 -53.84 -38.69
N PRO A 98 -17.28 -53.59 -38.31
CA PRO A 98 -18.22 -54.32 -37.43
C PRO A 98 -19.55 -54.63 -38.17
N PRO A 99 -20.63 -55.05 -37.46
CA PRO A 99 -21.95 -54.50 -37.80
C PRO A 99 -22.85 -54.10 -36.61
N PHE A 100 -23.95 -53.43 -36.94
CA PHE A 100 -24.98 -52.82 -36.06
C PHE A 100 -25.82 -53.82 -35.24
N GLY A 101 -26.40 -53.35 -34.11
CA GLY A 101 -27.71 -53.82 -33.63
C GLY A 101 -28.04 -53.60 -32.14
N GLY A 102 -29.24 -53.07 -31.83
CA GLY A 102 -29.95 -53.39 -30.58
C GLY A 102 -30.01 -52.34 -29.43
N ARG A 103 -31.01 -51.45 -29.47
CA ARG A 103 -31.85 -51.06 -28.31
C ARG A 103 -33.16 -51.87 -28.43
N PRO A 104 -33.89 -52.26 -27.35
CA PRO A 104 -34.63 -51.34 -26.44
C PRO A 104 -34.81 -51.97 -25.01
N PRO A 105 -35.90 -51.77 -24.21
CA PRO A 105 -36.92 -50.71 -24.13
C PRO A 105 -37.11 -50.09 -22.71
N MET A 106 -37.97 -49.07 -22.60
CA MET A 106 -38.73 -48.67 -21.38
C MET A 106 -40.24 -48.74 -21.66
N PRO A 107 -41.09 -48.99 -20.65
CA PRO A 107 -42.53 -48.67 -20.69
C PRO A 107 -42.98 -47.86 -19.43
N PRO A 108 -44.28 -47.55 -19.20
CA PRO A 108 -44.95 -46.27 -19.48
C PRO A 108 -45.40 -45.52 -18.18
N GLY A 109 -46.02 -44.33 -18.16
CA GLY A 109 -46.53 -43.39 -19.18
C GLY A 109 -47.96 -42.89 -18.81
N GLY A 110 -48.27 -41.58 -18.91
CA GLY A 110 -49.64 -41.06 -18.68
C GLY A 110 -49.85 -39.54 -18.52
N MET A 111 -50.57 -38.92 -19.47
CA MET A 111 -51.16 -37.55 -19.48
C MET A 111 -51.91 -37.38 -20.83
N PRO A 112 -52.71 -36.31 -21.13
CA PRO A 112 -53.24 -35.18 -20.33
C PRO A 112 -54.82 -35.29 -20.33
N PRO A 113 -55.73 -34.36 -20.77
CA PRO A 113 -55.74 -32.89 -20.92
C PRO A 113 -56.85 -32.07 -20.13
N PRO A 114 -57.96 -31.48 -20.66
CA PRO A 114 -58.11 -30.01 -20.54
C PRO A 114 -59.46 -29.40 -20.04
N GLY A 115 -59.35 -28.37 -19.18
CA GLY A 115 -59.88 -27.00 -19.40
C GLY A 115 -61.35 -26.62 -19.09
N MET A 116 -61.55 -25.42 -18.50
CA MET A 116 -62.69 -24.51 -18.80
C MET A 116 -62.54 -23.08 -18.19
N MET A 117 -62.74 -22.06 -19.06
CA MET A 117 -63.41 -20.74 -18.90
C MET A 117 -63.40 -19.92 -17.57
N GLY A 118 -63.11 -18.60 -17.69
CA GLY A 118 -63.72 -17.51 -16.87
C GLY A 118 -64.86 -16.82 -17.66
N PRO A 119 -65.18 -15.50 -17.52
CA PRO A 119 -64.73 -14.44 -16.60
C PRO A 119 -65.98 -13.75 -15.92
N PRO A 120 -66.28 -12.43 -16.00
CA PRO A 120 -65.58 -11.18 -15.58
C PRO A 120 -66.37 -10.35 -14.50
N GLY A 121 -65.89 -9.16 -14.06
CA GLY A 121 -66.82 -8.08 -13.61
C GLY A 121 -66.38 -7.01 -12.59
N MET A 122 -66.00 -5.82 -13.08
CA MET A 122 -66.24 -4.42 -12.59
C MET A 122 -66.25 -4.04 -11.08
N GLY A 123 -65.56 -2.93 -10.74
CA GLY A 123 -65.57 -2.35 -9.38
C GLY A 123 -64.85 -0.99 -9.20
N GLN A 124 -65.10 -0.06 -10.12
CA GLN A 124 -64.72 1.37 -10.18
C GLN A 124 -64.45 2.15 -8.87
N SER A 125 -63.29 2.80 -8.79
CA SER A 125 -63.04 4.20 -8.36
C SER A 125 -61.53 4.52 -8.51
N GLY A 126 -61.03 5.75 -8.67
CA GLY A 126 -61.65 7.07 -8.87
C GLY A 126 -60.62 8.21 -8.64
N PHE A 127 -60.01 8.75 -9.70
CA PHE A 127 -59.06 9.89 -9.70
C PHE A 127 -59.73 11.24 -9.28
N PRO A 128 -59.02 12.40 -9.04
CA PRO A 128 -57.64 12.79 -9.43
C PRO A 128 -56.78 13.60 -8.38
N PRO A 129 -55.52 13.98 -8.70
CA PRO A 129 -54.70 14.98 -7.98
C PRO A 129 -54.96 16.44 -8.44
N PRO A 130 -54.69 17.48 -7.61
CA PRO A 130 -53.52 18.40 -7.78
C PRO A 130 -52.98 18.99 -6.44
N GLY A 131 -51.97 19.87 -6.35
CA GLY A 131 -50.95 20.33 -7.31
C GLY A 131 -50.38 21.76 -7.08
N MET A 132 -49.12 21.87 -6.59
CA MET A 132 -48.25 23.08 -6.53
C MET A 132 -48.61 24.28 -5.59
N PRO A 133 -47.67 25.22 -5.28
CA PRO A 133 -47.69 26.05 -4.05
C PRO A 133 -47.96 27.57 -4.26
N PRO A 134 -47.94 28.37 -3.17
CA PRO A 134 -47.16 29.63 -3.18
C PRO A 134 -46.38 29.97 -1.86
N PHE A 135 -45.70 31.12 -1.89
CA PHE A 135 -44.73 31.69 -0.92
C PHE A 135 -45.39 32.45 0.30
N PRO A 136 -44.64 33.07 1.25
CA PRO A 136 -45.10 33.39 2.62
C PRO A 136 -45.44 34.89 2.85
N PRO A 137 -45.77 35.29 4.09
CA PRO A 137 -45.64 36.68 4.57
C PRO A 137 -44.35 36.93 5.39
N ASN A 138 -44.11 38.20 5.75
CA ASN A 138 -42.82 38.73 6.21
C ASN A 138 -42.97 39.80 7.33
N ALA A 139 -41.89 40.04 8.07
CA ALA A 139 -41.50 41.29 8.73
C ALA A 139 -42.21 41.86 10.00
N ASN A 140 -41.34 42.29 10.93
CA ASN A 140 -41.38 43.50 11.77
C ASN A 140 -42.22 43.59 13.06
N GLY A 141 -41.57 44.22 14.08
CA GLY A 141 -42.19 44.84 15.26
C GLY A 141 -41.90 44.13 16.60
N SER A 142 -41.30 44.69 17.65
CA SER A 142 -40.32 45.79 17.88
C SER A 142 -40.33 46.14 19.38
N GLY A 143 -39.19 46.06 20.08
CA GLY A 143 -38.95 46.80 21.33
C GLY A 143 -38.94 46.00 22.66
N PRO A 144 -38.26 46.51 23.73
CA PRO A 144 -37.97 45.76 24.96
C PRO A 144 -38.35 46.58 26.24
N PRO A 145 -37.70 46.49 27.43
CA PRO A 145 -36.94 45.41 28.09
C PRO A 145 -37.50 45.03 29.50
N GLY A 146 -36.98 43.97 30.15
CA GLY A 146 -37.41 43.59 31.51
C GLY A 146 -36.40 42.77 32.35
N ALA A 147 -35.62 43.47 33.19
CA ALA A 147 -35.03 43.12 34.51
C ALA A 147 -34.47 41.70 34.84
N ARG A 148 -33.29 41.68 35.49
CA ARG A 148 -32.73 40.52 36.24
C ARG A 148 -32.84 40.74 37.77
N PRO A 149 -33.09 39.68 38.58
CA PRO A 149 -32.89 39.67 40.05
C PRO A 149 -31.47 39.17 40.45
N PRO A 150 -31.04 39.27 41.74
CA PRO A 150 -29.68 39.76 42.04
C PRO A 150 -28.80 38.91 42.99
N PHE A 151 -27.60 39.44 43.31
CA PHE A 151 -26.69 38.97 44.38
C PHE A 151 -27.19 39.38 45.80
N PRO A 152 -26.80 38.64 46.87
CA PRO A 152 -26.99 39.05 48.27
C PRO A 152 -25.78 39.80 48.90
N PRO A 153 -25.93 40.55 50.03
CA PRO A 153 -24.89 41.49 50.54
C PRO A 153 -24.54 41.41 52.06
N GLY A 154 -23.46 42.11 52.48
CA GLY A 154 -23.20 42.55 53.88
C GLY A 154 -22.51 41.52 54.80
N VAL A 155 -21.92 41.86 55.97
CA VAL A 155 -21.77 43.14 56.75
C VAL A 155 -20.49 43.06 57.66
N PRO A 156 -20.05 44.09 58.44
CA PRO A 156 -18.61 44.37 58.66
C PRO A 156 -18.08 44.50 60.12
N ASN A 157 -16.74 44.62 60.26
CA ASN A 157 -15.96 45.41 61.25
C ASN A 157 -14.45 45.22 60.94
N GLY A 158 -13.48 46.10 61.25
CA GLY A 158 -13.44 47.46 61.82
C GLY A 158 -11.97 47.96 61.85
N GLY A 159 -11.70 49.27 61.93
CA GLY A 159 -10.32 49.83 62.04
C GLY A 159 -9.87 50.09 63.49
N PRO A 160 -8.81 50.90 63.76
CA PRO A 160 -7.89 51.60 62.85
C PRO A 160 -6.38 51.45 63.21
N GLY A 161 -5.48 52.06 62.41
CA GLY A 161 -4.04 52.18 62.73
C GLY A 161 -3.28 53.10 61.75
N GLY A 162 -2.34 53.92 62.24
CA GLY A 162 -1.69 55.00 61.48
C GLY A 162 -0.17 54.83 61.21
N PRO A 163 0.43 55.74 60.39
CA PRO A 163 1.85 55.73 59.94
C PRO A 163 2.73 56.63 60.88
N PRO A 164 3.97 57.10 60.54
CA PRO A 164 4.81 56.93 59.33
C PRO A 164 6.33 56.65 59.59
N GLY A 165 7.15 56.66 58.52
CA GLY A 165 8.62 56.75 58.60
C GLY A 165 9.34 56.75 57.24
N ASN A 166 10.26 57.70 57.01
CA ASN A 166 11.03 57.87 55.77
C ASN A 166 12.38 58.59 56.06
N PHE A 167 13.54 58.11 55.58
CA PHE A 167 14.82 58.87 55.55
C PHE A 167 15.90 58.25 54.62
N ASN A 168 16.99 59.01 54.35
CA ASN A 168 17.91 58.83 53.21
C ASN A 168 19.35 58.34 53.53
N GLY A 169 19.87 57.44 52.67
CA GLY A 169 21.26 57.40 52.12
C GLY A 169 22.48 57.24 53.07
N PRO A 170 23.73 57.51 52.59
CA PRO A 170 24.20 57.62 51.20
C PRO A 170 25.53 56.78 51.00
N PRO A 171 26.61 57.10 50.19
CA PRO A 171 27.40 56.04 49.49
C PRO A 171 28.95 56.08 49.64
N ASN A 172 29.65 55.16 48.94
CA ASN A 172 31.09 55.18 48.54
C ASN A 172 31.31 54.09 47.46
N GLY A 173 32.22 54.15 46.47
CA GLY A 173 33.13 55.20 45.98
C GLY A 173 34.00 54.64 44.82
N GLY A 174 34.33 55.41 43.78
CA GLY A 174 35.26 55.04 42.67
C GLY A 174 36.61 55.78 42.80
N PRO A 175 37.34 56.14 41.72
CA PRO A 175 37.31 55.77 40.29
C PRO A 175 38.78 55.46 39.79
N PRO A 176 39.36 55.96 38.67
CA PRO A 176 38.90 56.31 37.30
C PRO A 176 39.76 55.72 36.12
N SER A 177 39.36 56.09 34.88
CA SER A 177 40.16 56.19 33.62
C SER A 177 40.49 54.91 32.83
N GLY A 178 40.60 54.94 31.49
CA GLY A 178 40.38 56.02 30.53
C GLY A 178 40.73 55.61 29.08
N PHE A 179 40.48 56.51 28.11
CA PHE A 179 40.72 56.40 26.65
C PHE A 179 39.81 55.51 25.78
N ASN A 180 39.58 56.04 24.56
CA ASN A 180 38.99 55.44 23.36
C ASN A 180 39.68 56.20 22.20
N PRO A 181 40.22 55.55 21.14
CA PRO A 181 39.43 55.49 19.90
C PRO A 181 39.70 54.30 18.95
N SER A 182 38.61 53.80 18.34
CA SER A 182 38.51 53.38 16.93
C SER A 182 39.09 52.04 16.41
N GLN A 183 38.49 51.61 15.29
CA GLN A 183 38.88 50.57 14.30
C GLN A 183 38.57 49.08 14.59
N GLY A 184 37.93 48.43 13.60
CA GLY A 184 38.31 47.09 13.12
C GLY A 184 37.86 45.84 13.88
N GLY A 185 36.56 45.51 13.85
CA GLY A 185 36.09 44.16 14.18
C GLY A 185 35.96 43.25 12.93
N PRO A 186 36.35 41.97 12.97
CA PRO A 186 36.22 41.04 11.83
C PRO A 186 34.77 40.55 11.62
N PRO A 187 34.45 39.98 10.43
CA PRO A 187 33.13 39.40 10.15
C PRO A 187 32.81 38.17 11.04
N PRO A 188 31.52 37.78 11.17
CA PRO A 188 31.10 36.66 12.01
C PRO A 188 31.71 35.32 11.57
N SER A 189 31.83 34.41 12.54
CA SER A 189 32.67 33.21 12.43
C SER A 189 32.02 32.03 11.70
N ASN A 190 32.85 31.06 11.30
CA ASN A 190 32.46 29.89 10.49
C ASN A 190 31.39 28.95 11.10
N GLY A 191 30.88 29.23 12.31
CA GLY A 191 29.84 28.43 12.96
C GLY A 191 28.50 28.48 12.22
N ASP A 192 28.03 29.68 11.85
CA ASP A 192 26.72 29.85 11.22
C ASP A 192 26.69 29.32 9.78
N LEU A 193 27.79 29.46 9.04
CA LEU A 193 27.97 28.85 7.72
C LEU A 193 27.86 27.32 7.80
N CYS A 194 28.49 26.70 8.80
CA CYS A 194 28.40 25.26 9.02
C CYS A 194 26.97 24.82 9.38
N MET A 195 26.28 25.57 10.26
CA MET A 195 24.90 25.26 10.66
C MET A 195 23.89 25.46 9.54
N ASN A 196 24.03 26.48 8.70
CA ASN A 196 23.16 26.69 7.55
C ASN A 196 23.43 25.67 6.44
N ALA A 197 24.69 25.35 6.13
CA ALA A 197 25.02 24.23 5.25
C ALA A 197 24.42 22.90 5.78
N LEU A 198 24.48 22.66 7.09
CA LEU A 198 23.87 21.49 7.71
C LEU A 198 22.34 21.44 7.56
N LYS A 199 21.64 22.59 7.56
CA LYS A 199 20.19 22.72 7.28
C LYS A 199 19.88 22.48 5.80
N ILE A 200 20.59 23.11 4.87
CA ILE A 200 20.45 22.92 3.41
C ILE A 200 20.63 21.42 3.08
N LEU A 201 21.68 20.80 3.60
CA LEU A 201 21.89 19.35 3.47
C LEU A 201 20.80 18.49 4.17
N LYS A 202 19.89 19.02 5.01
CA LYS A 202 18.73 18.25 5.53
C LYS A 202 17.59 18.24 4.52
N ARG A 203 17.40 19.36 3.81
CA ARG A 203 16.27 19.64 2.93
C ARG A 203 16.46 19.07 1.52
N PHE A 204 17.65 19.22 0.94
CA PHE A 204 17.92 18.82 -0.47
C PHE A 204 18.68 17.50 -0.64
N LEU A 205 19.10 16.84 0.45
CA LEU A 205 19.60 15.48 0.37
C LEU A 205 18.53 14.49 0.84
N PRO A 206 18.17 13.46 0.05
CA PRO A 206 17.37 12.36 0.58
C PRO A 206 18.13 11.73 1.76
N ARG A 207 17.41 11.36 2.83
CA ARG A 207 18.03 10.88 4.09
C ARG A 207 18.97 9.67 3.90
N THR A 208 18.87 8.96 2.77
CA THR A 208 19.76 7.86 2.33
C THR A 208 21.20 8.31 2.00
N ALA A 209 21.42 9.56 1.59
CA ALA A 209 22.75 10.09 1.25
C ALA A 209 23.55 10.51 2.50
N ARG A 210 22.89 10.74 3.65
CA ARG A 210 23.54 11.12 4.91
C ARG A 210 24.19 9.90 5.58
N ARG A 211 25.48 9.71 5.30
CA ARG A 211 26.29 8.50 5.61
C ARG A 211 25.84 7.24 4.88
N ARG A 212 26.15 7.17 3.58
CA ARG A 212 26.63 5.92 2.98
C ARG A 212 28.08 6.11 2.54
N LEU A 213 28.97 5.25 3.01
CA LEU A 213 30.15 4.89 2.22
C LEU A 213 29.65 4.15 0.97
N PRO A 214 30.37 4.18 -0.17
CA PRO A 214 30.00 3.37 -1.32
C PRO A 214 29.91 1.90 -0.88
N ALA A 215 28.81 1.23 -1.24
CA ALA A 215 28.73 -0.21 -1.04
C ALA A 215 29.82 -0.87 -1.91
N PRO A 216 30.45 -1.97 -1.46
CA PRO A 216 31.31 -2.75 -2.34
C PRO A 216 30.50 -3.16 -3.59
N PRO A 217 31.13 -3.24 -4.78
CA PRO A 217 30.43 -3.67 -5.98
C PRO A 217 29.82 -5.05 -5.74
N ILE A 218 28.49 -5.12 -5.79
CA ILE A 218 27.77 -6.39 -5.79
C ILE A 218 28.21 -7.11 -7.07
N PRO A 219 28.65 -8.38 -7.02
CA PRO A 219 28.98 -9.11 -8.24
C PRO A 219 27.75 -9.10 -9.16
N ASN A 220 27.96 -8.80 -10.44
CA ASN A 220 26.86 -8.76 -11.39
C ASN A 220 26.06 -10.06 -11.31
N PRO A 221 24.72 -10.00 -11.21
CA PRO A 221 23.91 -11.21 -11.33
C PRO A 221 24.20 -11.89 -12.68
N PRO A 222 23.99 -13.21 -12.81
CA PRO A 222 24.02 -13.87 -14.12
C PRO A 222 23.11 -13.11 -15.09
N PRO A 223 23.48 -13.03 -16.38
CA PRO A 223 22.81 -12.13 -17.33
C PRO A 223 21.30 -12.41 -17.32
N SER A 224 20.54 -11.45 -16.81
CA SER A 224 19.09 -11.48 -16.83
C SER A 224 18.63 -11.67 -18.26
N MET A 225 17.64 -12.54 -18.49
CA MET A 225 16.82 -12.43 -19.70
C MET A 225 16.25 -11.00 -19.72
N ALA A 226 16.82 -10.16 -20.58
CA ALA A 226 16.38 -8.78 -20.74
C ALA A 226 15.02 -8.84 -21.44
N PHE A 227 13.95 -8.62 -20.67
CA PHE A 227 12.61 -8.64 -21.24
C PHE A 227 12.44 -7.43 -22.17
N THR A 228 12.09 -7.67 -23.43
CA THR A 228 11.41 -6.65 -24.22
C THR A 228 10.05 -6.45 -23.57
N THR A 229 9.87 -5.37 -22.80
CA THR A 229 8.62 -5.09 -22.12
C THR A 229 7.61 -4.55 -23.11
N GLU A 230 6.57 -5.34 -23.36
CA GLU A 230 5.44 -5.03 -24.23
C GLU A 230 4.34 -4.33 -23.42
N VAL A 231 3.70 -3.32 -24.01
CA VAL A 231 2.51 -2.66 -23.45
C VAL A 231 1.33 -3.04 -24.35
N LEU A 232 0.33 -3.70 -23.78
CA LEU A 232 -0.85 -4.19 -24.47
C LEU A 232 -2.06 -3.37 -24.04
N GLU A 233 -2.70 -2.66 -24.97
CA GLU A 233 -3.91 -1.88 -24.69
C GLU A 233 -5.12 -2.80 -24.46
N CYS A 234 -5.89 -2.53 -23.42
CA CYS A 234 -7.10 -3.23 -23.04
C CYS A 234 -8.23 -2.23 -22.80
N ASN A 235 -9.29 -2.24 -23.62
CA ASN A 235 -10.45 -1.38 -23.41
C ASN A 235 -11.31 -1.93 -22.24
N PRO A 236 -11.40 -1.24 -21.08
CA PRO A 236 -12.16 -1.74 -19.94
C PRO A 236 -13.66 -1.85 -20.22
N ASP A 237 -14.21 -0.93 -21.03
CA ASP A 237 -15.63 -0.88 -21.38
C ASP A 237 -16.06 -2.03 -22.32
N SER A 238 -15.09 -2.72 -22.93
CA SER A 238 -15.35 -3.91 -23.75
C SER A 238 -15.58 -5.19 -22.93
N ILE A 239 -15.36 -5.14 -21.61
CA ILE A 239 -15.38 -6.28 -20.68
C ILE A 239 -16.60 -6.14 -19.75
N SER A 240 -17.44 -7.17 -19.69
CA SER A 240 -18.59 -7.22 -18.79
C SER A 240 -18.64 -8.52 -17.98
N PHE A 241 -19.47 -8.54 -16.93
CA PHE A 241 -19.60 -9.68 -16.01
C PHE A 241 -21.10 -9.96 -15.72
N PRO A 242 -21.84 -10.58 -16.66
CA PRO A 242 -23.19 -11.08 -16.39
C PRO A 242 -23.17 -12.30 -15.45
N THR A 243 -22.01 -12.94 -15.30
CA THR A 243 -21.70 -13.94 -14.27
C THR A 243 -20.31 -13.63 -13.69
N ASP A 244 -19.74 -14.54 -12.89
CA ASP A 244 -18.35 -14.41 -12.43
C ASP A 244 -17.30 -14.73 -13.53
N GLN A 245 -17.73 -15.13 -14.73
CA GLN A 245 -16.89 -15.20 -15.92
C GLN A 245 -17.01 -13.90 -16.76
N PRO A 246 -15.91 -13.41 -17.36
CA PRO A 246 -15.92 -12.23 -18.21
C PRO A 246 -16.50 -12.53 -19.60
N GLU A 247 -17.36 -11.65 -20.09
CA GLU A 247 -17.68 -11.53 -21.52
C GLU A 247 -16.90 -10.35 -22.11
N ILE A 248 -16.15 -10.58 -23.18
CA ILE A 248 -15.25 -9.60 -23.80
C ILE A 248 -15.67 -9.39 -25.25
N THR A 249 -15.78 -8.12 -25.66
CA THR A 249 -16.33 -7.72 -26.97
C THR A 249 -15.30 -7.15 -27.95
N SER A 250 -14.10 -6.78 -27.47
CA SER A 250 -12.96 -6.39 -28.30
C SER A 250 -12.01 -7.58 -28.48
N SER A 251 -11.71 -7.90 -29.73
CA SER A 251 -10.71 -8.91 -30.12
C SER A 251 -9.35 -8.61 -29.52
N GLU A 252 -8.94 -7.35 -29.57
CA GLU A 252 -7.64 -6.83 -29.15
C GLU A 252 -7.48 -6.97 -27.63
N THR A 253 -8.53 -6.59 -26.89
CA THR A 253 -8.58 -6.71 -25.43
C THR A 253 -8.60 -8.18 -24.99
N GLN A 254 -9.30 -9.05 -25.74
CA GLN A 254 -9.30 -10.48 -25.48
C GLN A 254 -7.92 -11.13 -25.75
N GLU A 255 -7.27 -10.79 -26.86
CA GLU A 255 -5.92 -11.25 -27.20
C GLU A 255 -4.89 -10.78 -26.17
N ALA A 256 -4.93 -9.52 -25.76
CA ALA A 256 -4.06 -8.97 -24.71
C ALA A 256 -4.24 -9.70 -23.36
N LEU A 257 -5.48 -9.98 -22.96
CA LEU A 257 -5.80 -10.73 -21.74
C LEU A 257 -5.38 -12.20 -21.81
N HIS A 258 -5.54 -12.86 -22.96
CA HIS A 258 -5.02 -14.22 -23.18
C HIS A 258 -3.49 -14.24 -23.09
N ARG A 259 -2.80 -13.32 -23.78
CA ARG A 259 -1.34 -13.18 -23.77
C ARG A 259 -0.80 -12.97 -22.35
N ALA A 260 -1.43 -12.11 -21.57
CA ALA A 260 -1.10 -11.93 -20.14
C ALA A 260 -1.40 -13.18 -19.29
N SER A 261 -2.48 -13.91 -19.57
CA SER A 261 -2.80 -15.17 -18.88
C SER A 261 -1.77 -16.27 -19.19
N GLU A 262 -1.22 -16.33 -20.42
CA GLU A 262 -0.12 -17.22 -20.77
C GLU A 262 1.16 -16.91 -19.99
N GLU A 263 1.53 -15.63 -19.88
CA GLU A 263 2.69 -15.19 -19.09
C GLU A 263 2.56 -15.63 -17.63
N LEU A 264 1.38 -15.44 -17.03
CA LEU A 264 1.10 -15.89 -15.66
C LEU A 264 1.16 -17.42 -15.51
N ARG A 265 0.56 -18.18 -16.43
CA ARG A 265 0.63 -19.66 -16.43
C ARG A 265 2.05 -20.19 -16.68
N ALA A 266 2.88 -19.46 -17.43
CA ALA A 266 4.33 -19.70 -17.55
C ALA A 266 5.13 -19.26 -16.28
N GLN A 267 4.43 -18.98 -15.17
CA GLN A 267 4.94 -18.47 -13.92
C GLN A 267 5.74 -17.16 -14.05
N ARG A 268 5.49 -16.33 -15.07
CA ARG A 268 6.13 -15.03 -15.26
C ARG A 268 5.29 -13.91 -14.63
N THR A 269 5.88 -12.72 -14.50
CA THR A 269 5.23 -11.56 -13.91
C THR A 269 4.57 -10.68 -14.97
N VAL A 270 3.37 -10.19 -14.66
CA VAL A 270 2.59 -9.28 -15.52
C VAL A 270 2.20 -8.06 -14.68
N ALA A 271 2.30 -6.86 -15.24
CA ALA A 271 1.67 -5.69 -14.64
C ALA A 271 0.29 -5.42 -15.24
N PHE A 272 -0.67 -5.04 -14.40
CA PHE A 272 -2.05 -4.81 -14.83
C PHE A 272 -2.71 -3.67 -14.02
N PRO A 273 -3.68 -2.94 -14.58
CA PRO A 273 -4.41 -1.88 -13.88
C PRO A 273 -5.29 -2.47 -12.77
N THR A 274 -5.54 -1.69 -11.73
CA THR A 274 -6.72 -1.88 -10.87
C THR A 274 -7.42 -0.54 -10.70
N GLU A 275 -8.58 -0.50 -10.05
CA GLU A 275 -9.24 0.75 -9.67
C GLU A 275 -8.41 1.54 -8.65
N THR A 276 -7.45 0.90 -7.97
CA THR A 276 -6.59 1.50 -6.95
C THR A 276 -5.25 2.01 -7.49
N VAL A 277 -4.35 1.09 -7.81
CA VAL A 277 -3.02 1.30 -8.40
C VAL A 277 -2.70 0.11 -9.32
N TYR A 278 -1.79 0.25 -10.27
CA TYR A 278 -1.32 -0.87 -11.08
C TYR A 278 -0.62 -1.91 -10.18
N GLY A 279 -0.93 -3.18 -10.38
CA GLY A 279 -0.38 -4.32 -9.63
C GLY A 279 0.62 -5.13 -10.46
N LEU A 280 1.68 -5.63 -9.82
CA LEU A 280 2.61 -6.60 -10.42
C LEU A 280 2.22 -8.01 -9.98
N GLY A 281 1.47 -8.70 -10.83
CA GLY A 281 0.95 -10.04 -10.59
C GLY A 281 1.96 -11.16 -10.82
N ALA A 282 1.85 -12.21 -10.01
CA ALA A 282 2.21 -13.58 -10.34
C ALA A 282 1.21 -14.54 -9.67
N LEU A 283 1.18 -15.81 -10.06
CA LEU A 283 0.34 -16.83 -9.43
C LEU A 283 0.61 -16.90 -7.91
N ALA A 284 -0.42 -16.78 -7.09
CA ALA A 284 -0.27 -16.70 -5.63
C ALA A 284 0.11 -18.04 -4.99
N LEU A 285 -0.42 -19.14 -5.52
CA LEU A 285 -0.25 -20.48 -4.95
C LEU A 285 1.04 -21.16 -5.41
N GLU A 286 1.78 -20.54 -6.34
CA GLU A 286 3.04 -21.02 -6.90
C GLU A 286 4.24 -20.27 -6.26
N PRO A 287 5.01 -20.89 -5.35
CA PRO A 287 6.09 -20.21 -4.64
C PRO A 287 7.15 -19.61 -5.58
N ALA A 288 7.45 -20.30 -6.68
CA ALA A 288 8.42 -19.87 -7.68
C ALA A 288 7.92 -18.71 -8.57
N ALA A 289 6.61 -18.59 -8.76
CA ALA A 289 5.99 -17.43 -9.42
C ALA A 289 5.99 -16.22 -8.46
N ALA A 290 5.50 -16.42 -7.24
CA ALA A 290 5.45 -15.39 -6.19
C ALA A 290 6.85 -14.80 -5.87
N ALA A 291 7.90 -15.62 -5.85
CA ALA A 291 9.28 -15.17 -5.64
C ALA A 291 9.74 -14.10 -6.66
N LYS A 292 9.25 -14.15 -7.91
CA LYS A 292 9.63 -13.20 -8.97
C LYS A 292 9.10 -11.79 -8.71
N ILE A 293 7.98 -11.65 -7.99
CA ILE A 293 7.46 -10.34 -7.53
C ILE A 293 8.50 -9.63 -6.66
N PHE A 294 9.17 -10.37 -5.77
CA PHE A 294 10.17 -9.81 -4.86
C PHE A 294 11.46 -9.42 -5.59
N SER A 295 11.94 -10.27 -6.53
CA SER A 295 13.15 -9.96 -7.32
C SER A 295 12.92 -8.80 -8.31
N THR A 296 11.82 -8.80 -9.08
CA THR A 296 11.49 -7.71 -10.03
C THR A 296 11.35 -6.35 -9.33
N LYS A 297 10.79 -6.31 -8.11
CA LYS A 297 10.64 -5.06 -7.34
C LYS A 297 11.85 -4.68 -6.49
N GLY A 298 12.80 -5.60 -6.23
CA GLY A 298 13.80 -5.44 -5.17
C GLY A 298 13.17 -5.32 -3.78
N ARG A 299 12.11 -6.10 -3.50
CA ARG A 299 11.33 -6.03 -2.25
C ARG A 299 11.84 -7.04 -1.21
N PRO A 300 11.96 -6.66 0.08
CA PRO A 300 12.18 -7.63 1.17
C PRO A 300 11.07 -8.71 1.24
N PRO A 301 11.41 -9.98 1.54
CA PRO A 301 10.45 -11.09 1.61
C PRO A 301 9.62 -11.12 2.91
N ASP A 302 9.99 -10.35 3.94
CA ASP A 302 9.30 -10.27 5.24
C ASP A 302 8.07 -9.32 5.22
N ASN A 303 7.48 -9.12 4.04
CA ASN A 303 6.51 -8.07 3.78
C ASN A 303 5.40 -8.62 2.84
N PRO A 304 4.23 -8.99 3.39
CA PRO A 304 3.27 -9.87 2.71
C PRO A 304 2.65 -9.32 1.43
N LEU A 305 2.08 -10.21 0.62
CA LEU A 305 1.38 -9.90 -0.63
C LEU A 305 -0.14 -9.86 -0.41
N ILE A 306 -0.85 -9.11 -1.26
CA ILE A 306 -2.32 -9.19 -1.34
C ILE A 306 -2.66 -10.15 -2.48
N VAL A 307 -3.44 -11.18 -2.17
CA VAL A 307 -4.00 -12.12 -3.14
C VAL A 307 -5.25 -11.50 -3.77
N HIS A 308 -5.34 -11.54 -5.09
CA HIS A 308 -6.48 -11.05 -5.85
C HIS A 308 -7.25 -12.24 -6.45
N VAL A 309 -8.57 -12.22 -6.30
CA VAL A 309 -9.49 -13.27 -6.76
C VAL A 309 -10.56 -12.66 -7.68
N SER A 310 -11.12 -13.47 -8.60
CA SER A 310 -12.19 -13.03 -9.51
C SER A 310 -13.60 -13.32 -9.00
N SER A 311 -13.80 -14.32 -8.13
CA SER A 311 -15.12 -14.80 -7.69
C SER A 311 -15.13 -15.30 -6.23
N ARG A 312 -16.32 -15.65 -5.71
CA ARG A 312 -16.47 -16.22 -4.36
C ARG A 312 -15.93 -17.65 -4.27
N GLU A 313 -16.01 -18.43 -5.34
CA GLU A 313 -15.46 -19.79 -5.45
C GLU A 313 -13.92 -19.73 -5.53
N MET A 314 -13.37 -18.71 -6.19
CA MET A 314 -11.92 -18.47 -6.15
C MET A 314 -11.45 -17.98 -4.77
N LEU A 315 -12.26 -17.20 -4.03
CA LEU A 315 -11.98 -16.94 -2.61
C LEU A 315 -11.97 -18.25 -1.81
N GLN A 316 -12.97 -19.12 -1.96
CA GLN A 316 -13.03 -20.41 -1.25
C GLN A 316 -11.81 -21.30 -1.53
N ARG A 317 -11.22 -21.26 -2.74
CA ARG A 317 -9.95 -21.94 -3.08
C ARG A 317 -8.71 -21.42 -2.32
N VAL A 318 -8.79 -20.26 -1.67
CA VAL A 318 -7.69 -19.63 -0.90
C VAL A 318 -7.86 -19.82 0.62
N LEU A 319 -9.07 -20.14 1.09
CA LEU A 319 -9.41 -20.22 2.51
C LEU A 319 -9.24 -21.64 3.08
N PRO A 320 -9.00 -21.80 4.40
CA PRO A 320 -8.94 -23.12 5.03
C PRO A 320 -10.26 -23.89 4.86
N PRO A 321 -10.22 -25.23 4.66
CA PRO A 321 -11.44 -26.02 4.47
C PRO A 321 -12.42 -25.89 5.64
N GLY A 322 -13.68 -25.58 5.34
CA GLY A 322 -14.73 -25.41 6.34
C GLY A 322 -14.74 -24.06 7.07
N TYR A 323 -13.86 -23.10 6.72
CA TYR A 323 -13.94 -21.75 7.26
C TYR A 323 -15.23 -21.04 6.82
N ALA A 324 -16.04 -20.63 7.80
CA ALA A 324 -17.24 -19.83 7.60
C ALA A 324 -16.95 -18.33 7.75
N LEU A 325 -17.57 -17.50 6.91
CA LEU A 325 -17.48 -16.04 7.02
C LEU A 325 -18.24 -15.56 8.27
N SER A 326 -17.69 -14.55 8.95
CA SER A 326 -18.46 -13.81 9.96
C SER A 326 -19.51 -12.94 9.25
N ARG A 327 -20.67 -12.71 9.87
CA ARG A 327 -21.71 -11.82 9.31
C ARG A 327 -21.16 -10.43 8.97
N THR A 328 -20.22 -9.93 9.77
CA THR A 328 -19.49 -8.68 9.48
C THR A 328 -18.74 -8.77 8.16
N TYR A 329 -18.01 -9.86 7.90
CA TYR A 329 -17.33 -10.07 6.62
C TYR A 329 -18.32 -10.27 5.46
N GLU A 330 -19.43 -10.98 5.65
CA GLU A 330 -20.47 -11.10 4.61
C GLU A 330 -21.04 -9.72 4.21
N THR A 331 -21.32 -8.86 5.19
CA THR A 331 -21.75 -7.47 4.98
C THR A 331 -20.68 -6.65 4.25
N LEU A 332 -19.41 -6.72 4.64
CA LEU A 332 -18.33 -6.02 3.94
C LEU A 332 -18.15 -6.50 2.49
N LEU A 333 -18.23 -7.82 2.26
CA LEU A 333 -18.14 -8.46 0.95
C LEU A 333 -19.37 -8.17 0.06
N LYS A 334 -20.54 -7.90 0.65
CA LYS A 334 -21.77 -7.48 -0.05
C LYS A 334 -21.67 -6.04 -0.57
N HIS A 335 -21.09 -5.13 0.22
CA HIS A 335 -21.09 -3.69 -0.09
C HIS A 335 -19.83 -3.20 -0.82
N PHE A 336 -18.67 -3.86 -0.64
CA PHE A 336 -17.38 -3.33 -1.12
C PHE A 336 -16.59 -4.27 -2.05
N TRP A 337 -17.10 -5.45 -2.39
CA TRP A 337 -16.49 -6.37 -3.38
C TRP A 337 -17.45 -6.63 -4.56
N PRO A 338 -16.98 -6.56 -5.82
CA PRO A 338 -15.65 -6.15 -6.26
C PRO A 338 -15.33 -4.68 -5.89
N GLY A 339 -14.10 -4.38 -5.45
CA GLY A 339 -13.73 -3.01 -5.09
C GLY A 339 -12.46 -2.82 -4.24
N PRO A 340 -12.23 -1.59 -3.75
CA PRO A 340 -10.99 -1.17 -3.10
C PRO A 340 -10.84 -1.58 -1.63
N LEU A 341 -11.49 -2.67 -1.20
CA LEU A 341 -11.37 -3.25 0.15
C LEU A 341 -10.53 -4.54 0.12
N THR A 342 -9.61 -4.68 1.07
CA THR A 342 -8.85 -5.91 1.33
C THR A 342 -9.18 -6.39 2.74
N LEU A 343 -9.54 -7.65 2.87
CA LEU A 343 -9.80 -8.29 4.17
C LEU A 343 -8.69 -9.30 4.48
N LEU A 344 -8.32 -9.41 5.76
CA LEU A 344 -7.48 -10.50 6.24
C LEU A 344 -8.34 -11.72 6.55
N PHE A 345 -7.92 -12.89 6.08
CA PHE A 345 -8.53 -14.18 6.37
C PHE A 345 -7.50 -15.13 6.99
N PRO A 346 -7.88 -16.16 7.75
CA PRO A 346 -6.94 -17.16 8.23
C PRO A 346 -6.25 -17.87 7.05
N SER A 347 -4.98 -18.22 7.20
CA SER A 347 -4.17 -18.83 6.14
C SER A 347 -3.79 -20.26 6.49
N ASP A 348 -4.00 -21.18 5.55
CA ASP A 348 -3.48 -22.55 5.62
C ASP A 348 -2.17 -22.63 4.81
N PRO A 349 -1.01 -22.96 5.42
CA PRO A 349 0.26 -23.08 4.70
C PRO A 349 0.32 -24.18 3.63
N SER A 350 -0.63 -25.13 3.64
CA SER A 350 -0.77 -26.16 2.59
C SER A 350 -1.50 -25.67 1.35
N ILE A 351 -2.25 -24.56 1.46
CA ILE A 351 -2.98 -23.91 0.36
C ILE A 351 -2.25 -22.65 -0.09
N VAL A 352 -1.90 -21.77 0.86
CA VAL A 352 -1.27 -20.47 0.62
C VAL A 352 0.20 -20.52 1.04
N PRO A 353 1.16 -20.46 0.09
CA PRO A 353 2.59 -20.51 0.42
C PRO A 353 3.03 -19.42 1.41
N PRO A 354 3.86 -19.72 2.43
CA PRO A 354 4.32 -18.74 3.43
C PRO A 354 5.04 -17.50 2.87
N ILE A 355 5.54 -17.55 1.63
CA ILE A 355 6.10 -16.39 0.91
C ILE A 355 5.04 -15.32 0.57
N ILE A 356 3.76 -15.69 0.52
CA ILE A 356 2.62 -14.77 0.37
C ILE A 356 2.33 -14.05 1.69
N THR A 357 2.25 -14.78 2.80
CA THR A 357 1.89 -14.23 4.12
C THR A 357 3.09 -13.71 4.92
N ALA A 358 4.32 -13.85 4.42
CA ALA A 358 5.55 -13.63 5.18
C ALA A 358 5.59 -14.48 6.49
N ASN A 359 5.04 -15.70 6.44
CA ASN A 359 4.82 -16.63 7.56
C ASN A 359 3.78 -16.16 8.61
N GLN A 360 2.96 -15.16 8.30
CA GLN A 360 1.83 -14.77 9.16
C GLN A 360 0.70 -15.82 9.08
N PRO A 361 -0.11 -15.99 10.16
CA PRO A 361 -1.24 -16.91 10.19
C PRO A 361 -2.46 -16.42 9.40
N ALA A 362 -2.36 -15.27 8.73
CA ALA A 362 -3.43 -14.66 7.96
C ALA A 362 -2.94 -14.22 6.57
N VAL A 363 -3.83 -14.31 5.58
CA VAL A 363 -3.63 -13.90 4.19
C VAL A 363 -4.55 -12.72 3.86
N ALA A 364 -4.02 -11.69 3.23
CA ALA A 364 -4.80 -10.53 2.80
C ALA A 364 -5.36 -10.78 1.40
N VAL A 365 -6.69 -10.78 1.24
CA VAL A 365 -7.37 -11.10 -0.03
C VAL A 365 -8.26 -9.95 -0.49
N ARG A 366 -8.45 -9.81 -1.79
CA ARG A 366 -9.29 -8.78 -2.45
C ARG A 366 -9.91 -9.30 -3.75
N MET A 367 -11.13 -8.87 -4.07
CA MET A 367 -11.67 -8.92 -5.43
C MET A 367 -11.66 -7.50 -6.03
N PRO A 368 -10.79 -7.17 -7.00
CA PRO A 368 -10.71 -5.83 -7.58
C PRO A 368 -11.90 -5.56 -8.52
N SER A 369 -12.41 -4.34 -8.56
CA SER A 369 -13.53 -3.96 -9.45
C SER A 369 -13.12 -3.64 -10.89
N HIS A 370 -11.83 -3.38 -11.15
CA HIS A 370 -11.37 -3.05 -12.51
C HIS A 370 -11.63 -4.21 -13.50
N PRO A 371 -12.34 -3.99 -14.63
CA PRO A 371 -12.72 -5.09 -15.53
C PRO A 371 -11.53 -5.90 -16.05
N VAL A 372 -10.48 -5.21 -16.52
CA VAL A 372 -9.22 -5.84 -16.99
C VAL A 372 -8.56 -6.71 -15.91
N ALA A 373 -8.54 -6.27 -14.64
CA ALA A 373 -7.97 -7.05 -13.54
C ALA A 373 -8.79 -8.31 -13.26
N ARG A 374 -10.11 -8.15 -13.12
CA ARG A 374 -11.02 -9.25 -12.82
C ARG A 374 -11.04 -10.29 -13.94
N ALA A 375 -10.98 -9.84 -15.19
CA ALA A 375 -10.94 -10.69 -16.37
C ALA A 375 -9.60 -11.44 -16.48
N LEU A 376 -8.47 -10.79 -16.22
CA LEU A 376 -7.15 -11.44 -16.19
C LEU A 376 -7.11 -12.57 -15.15
N ILE A 377 -7.61 -12.31 -13.94
CA ILE A 377 -7.67 -13.31 -12.86
C ILE A 377 -8.61 -14.48 -13.25
N ALA A 378 -9.79 -14.18 -13.79
CA ALA A 378 -10.76 -15.19 -14.20
C ALA A 378 -10.25 -16.07 -15.35
N LEU A 379 -9.70 -15.47 -16.41
CA LEU A 379 -9.13 -16.18 -17.56
C LEU A 379 -7.91 -17.01 -17.18
N THR A 380 -7.07 -16.54 -16.25
CA THR A 380 -5.94 -17.32 -15.72
C THR A 380 -6.41 -18.54 -14.90
N ASP A 381 -7.62 -18.48 -14.33
CA ASP A 381 -8.21 -19.41 -13.35
C ASP A 381 -7.34 -19.70 -12.11
N ALA A 382 -6.63 -18.68 -11.64
CA ALA A 382 -5.79 -18.78 -10.45
C ALA A 382 -5.77 -17.47 -9.65
N PRO A 383 -5.75 -17.52 -8.30
CA PRO A 383 -5.53 -16.34 -7.48
C PRO A 383 -4.17 -15.68 -7.80
N ILE A 384 -4.15 -14.36 -7.98
CA ILE A 384 -2.96 -13.59 -8.36
C ILE A 384 -2.44 -12.78 -7.17
N ALA A 385 -1.21 -13.04 -6.73
CA ALA A 385 -0.55 -12.19 -5.74
C ALA A 385 -0.03 -10.93 -6.43
N ALA A 386 -0.48 -9.75 -6.00
CA ALA A 386 -0.15 -8.48 -6.67
C ALA A 386 0.02 -7.30 -5.69
N PRO A 387 1.25 -6.92 -5.31
CA PRO A 387 1.54 -5.59 -4.78
C PRO A 387 1.62 -4.55 -5.92
N SER A 388 1.72 -3.26 -5.57
CA SER A 388 1.90 -2.15 -6.53
C SER A 388 3.04 -2.40 -7.53
N ALA A 389 2.90 -1.94 -8.79
CA ALA A 389 3.80 -2.26 -9.90
C ALA A 389 5.06 -1.35 -10.01
N ASN A 390 5.72 -1.06 -8.88
CA ASN A 390 6.89 -0.18 -8.79
C ASN A 390 8.10 -0.83 -8.08
N SER A 391 9.29 -0.29 -8.32
CA SER A 391 10.51 -0.57 -7.55
C SER A 391 10.32 -0.21 -6.08
N SER A 392 10.82 -1.04 -5.17
CA SER A 392 10.54 -0.95 -3.73
C SER A 392 10.92 0.43 -3.13
N GLY A 393 9.92 1.13 -2.58
CA GLY A 393 10.08 2.41 -1.87
C GLY A 393 9.53 3.64 -2.62
N LYS A 394 9.44 3.59 -3.96
CA LYS A 394 8.87 4.64 -4.81
C LYS A 394 7.36 4.87 -4.55
N PRO A 395 6.76 5.96 -5.09
CA PRO A 395 5.30 6.09 -5.23
C PRO A 395 4.69 4.92 -5.99
N SER A 396 3.41 4.62 -5.74
CA SER A 396 2.69 3.54 -6.43
C SER A 396 2.19 4.02 -7.80
N PRO A 397 2.23 3.18 -8.85
CA PRO A 397 1.90 3.60 -10.20
C PRO A 397 0.38 3.60 -10.44
N THR A 398 -0.16 4.71 -10.94
CA THR A 398 -1.60 4.89 -11.24
C THR A 398 -1.95 4.81 -12.73
N ARG A 399 -0.95 4.63 -13.61
CA ARG A 399 -1.06 4.64 -15.08
C ARG A 399 0.00 3.68 -15.64
N ALA A 400 -0.20 3.08 -16.83
CA ALA A 400 0.77 2.12 -17.38
C ALA A 400 2.14 2.75 -17.64
N GLU A 401 2.21 4.02 -18.06
CA GLU A 401 3.50 4.73 -18.23
C GLU A 401 4.33 4.79 -16.95
N HIS A 402 3.69 4.85 -15.77
CA HIS A 402 4.38 4.83 -14.48
C HIS A 402 5.00 3.46 -14.16
N VAL A 403 4.44 2.38 -14.71
CA VAL A 403 5.03 1.04 -14.63
C VAL A 403 6.17 0.92 -15.63
N TYR A 404 5.97 1.40 -16.87
CA TYR A 404 6.98 1.36 -17.92
C TYR A 404 8.25 2.14 -17.53
N ASP A 405 8.11 3.37 -17.05
CA ASP A 405 9.23 4.23 -16.62
C ASP A 405 10.06 3.67 -15.44
N ASP A 406 9.55 2.67 -14.71
CA ASP A 406 10.20 2.10 -13.51
C ASP A 406 10.58 0.62 -13.65
N LEU A 407 9.81 -0.19 -14.37
CA LEU A 407 9.98 -1.64 -14.47
C LEU A 407 10.29 -2.19 -15.88
N GLN A 408 10.38 -1.36 -16.93
CA GLN A 408 10.82 -1.83 -18.25
C GLN A 408 12.13 -2.63 -18.17
N GLY A 409 12.25 -3.70 -18.96
CA GLY A 409 13.35 -4.65 -18.91
C GLY A 409 13.24 -5.73 -17.83
N LYS A 410 12.36 -5.57 -16.82
CA LYS A 410 12.23 -6.48 -15.65
C LYS A 410 10.99 -7.39 -15.68
N LEU A 411 10.08 -7.19 -16.64
CA LEU A 411 8.90 -8.02 -16.90
C LEU A 411 8.55 -8.02 -18.40
N GLY A 412 7.84 -9.04 -18.85
CA GLY A 412 7.45 -9.20 -20.26
C GLY A 412 6.28 -8.31 -20.69
N VAL A 413 5.20 -8.26 -19.90
CA VAL A 413 3.93 -7.63 -20.30
C VAL A 413 3.42 -6.64 -19.25
N ILE A 414 2.99 -5.47 -19.72
CA ILE A 414 2.15 -4.51 -19.02
C ILE A 414 0.82 -4.43 -19.79
N LEU A 415 -0.32 -4.71 -19.14
CA LEU A 415 -1.62 -4.33 -19.67
C LEU A 415 -1.86 -2.85 -19.38
N ASP A 416 -2.22 -2.03 -20.37
CA ASP A 416 -2.72 -0.68 -20.16
C ASP A 416 -4.26 -0.68 -20.26
N GLY A 417 -4.91 -0.32 -19.15
CA GLY A 417 -6.37 -0.11 -19.10
C GLY A 417 -6.72 1.31 -18.69
N GLY A 418 -5.82 2.28 -18.93
CA GLY A 418 -6.00 3.68 -18.56
C GLY A 418 -5.61 3.99 -17.10
N PRO A 419 -6.01 5.17 -16.58
CA PRO A 419 -5.70 5.62 -15.23
C PRO A 419 -6.56 4.93 -14.16
N CYS A 420 -5.97 4.62 -13.00
CA CYS A 420 -6.68 4.06 -11.86
C CYS A 420 -7.68 5.07 -11.25
N GLY A 421 -8.93 4.67 -11.06
CA GLY A 421 -10.00 5.56 -10.57
C GLY A 421 -9.78 6.17 -9.17
N VAL A 422 -9.20 5.43 -8.22
CA VAL A 422 -9.01 5.83 -6.81
C VAL A 422 -7.63 6.44 -6.55
N GLY A 423 -6.61 6.07 -7.33
CA GLY A 423 -5.22 6.54 -7.21
C GLY A 423 -4.43 6.11 -5.95
N LEU A 424 -5.09 5.62 -4.90
CA LEU A 424 -4.47 5.07 -3.69
C LEU A 424 -4.70 3.56 -3.57
N GLU A 425 -3.87 2.84 -2.81
CA GLU A 425 -4.08 1.41 -2.55
C GLU A 425 -5.34 1.15 -1.71
N SER A 426 -5.85 -0.08 -1.78
CA SER A 426 -7.02 -0.55 -1.04
C SER A 426 -6.94 -0.28 0.47
N THR A 427 -8.10 -0.04 1.08
CA THR A 427 -8.26 -0.10 2.54
C THR A 427 -8.03 -1.54 2.99
N VAL A 428 -7.26 -1.76 4.05
CA VAL A 428 -6.99 -3.10 4.59
C VAL A 428 -7.53 -3.23 5.99
N VAL A 429 -8.37 -4.23 6.22
CA VAL A 429 -9.09 -4.47 7.48
C VAL A 429 -8.80 -5.87 8.00
N ASP A 430 -8.52 -5.95 9.30
CA ASP A 430 -8.59 -7.17 10.10
C ASP A 430 -9.91 -7.19 10.89
N GLY A 431 -10.65 -8.29 10.80
CA GLY A 431 -11.81 -8.61 11.63
C GLY A 431 -11.80 -10.06 12.11
N LEU A 432 -10.60 -10.65 12.25
CA LEU A 432 -10.39 -12.03 12.74
C LEU A 432 -10.29 -12.11 14.26
N GLN A 433 -10.30 -10.97 14.95
CA GLN A 433 -10.12 -10.87 16.40
C GLN A 433 -11.41 -11.27 17.15
N GLU A 434 -11.27 -11.98 18.26
CA GLU A 434 -12.38 -12.51 19.05
C GLU A 434 -13.31 -11.43 19.65
N ASP A 435 -12.85 -10.18 19.72
CA ASP A 435 -13.63 -9.04 20.19
C ASP A 435 -14.64 -8.49 19.15
N GLY A 436 -14.65 -9.05 17.94
CA GLY A 436 -15.57 -8.70 16.85
C GLY A 436 -15.34 -7.31 16.23
N ASN A 437 -14.33 -6.54 16.68
CA ASN A 437 -14.08 -5.19 16.20
C ASN A 437 -13.21 -5.20 14.93
N LEU A 438 -13.57 -4.33 13.97
CA LEU A 438 -12.77 -4.14 12.77
C LEU A 438 -11.57 -3.23 13.04
N ARG A 439 -10.42 -3.64 12.55
CA ARG A 439 -9.13 -2.95 12.68
C ARG A 439 -8.65 -2.53 11.30
N VAL A 440 -8.79 -1.25 10.96
CA VAL A 440 -8.24 -0.66 9.73
C VAL A 440 -6.72 -0.55 9.90
N LEU A 441 -6.00 -1.46 9.25
CA LEU A 441 -4.53 -1.53 9.27
C LEU A 441 -3.90 -0.54 8.30
N ARG A 442 -4.62 -0.25 7.19
CA ARG A 442 -4.24 0.76 6.19
C ARG A 442 -5.50 1.46 5.66
N PRO A 443 -5.66 2.78 5.80
CA PRO A 443 -6.72 3.53 5.12
C PRO A 443 -6.43 3.61 3.61
N GLY A 444 -7.48 3.64 2.79
CA GLY A 444 -7.42 3.56 1.33
C GLY A 444 -8.75 3.96 0.69
N GLY A 445 -9.10 3.34 -0.44
CA GLY A 445 -10.29 3.66 -1.24
C GLY A 445 -11.67 3.30 -0.67
N VAL A 446 -11.75 2.72 0.53
CA VAL A 446 -13.00 2.64 1.30
C VAL A 446 -12.79 3.42 2.59
N THR A 447 -13.64 4.41 2.85
CA THR A 447 -13.49 5.32 3.99
C THR A 447 -13.80 4.62 5.32
N VAL A 448 -13.41 5.23 6.45
CA VAL A 448 -13.75 4.69 7.78
C VAL A 448 -15.24 4.88 8.03
N GLU A 449 -15.75 6.01 7.57
CA GLU A 449 -17.13 6.47 7.59
C GLU A 449 -18.06 5.54 6.82
N ASP A 450 -17.63 5.00 5.68
CA ASP A 450 -18.36 3.97 4.92
C ASP A 450 -18.45 2.64 5.67
N LEU A 451 -17.36 2.20 6.29
CA LEU A 451 -17.34 0.98 7.10
C LEU A 451 -18.29 1.13 8.30
N GLU A 452 -18.21 2.24 9.04
CA GLU A 452 -19.08 2.54 10.17
C GLU A 452 -20.56 2.68 9.77
N ARG A 453 -20.83 3.28 8.61
CA ARG A 453 -22.19 3.41 8.04
C ARG A 453 -22.77 2.04 7.71
N VAL A 454 -22.06 1.24 6.91
CA VAL A 454 -22.53 -0.09 6.48
C VAL A 454 -22.74 -1.04 7.67
N ILE A 455 -21.87 -1.00 8.69
CA ILE A 455 -22.06 -1.77 9.94
C ILE A 455 -23.35 -1.34 10.66
N ARG A 456 -23.58 -0.04 10.78
CA ARG A 456 -24.76 0.52 11.45
C ARG A 456 -26.08 0.20 10.71
N GLU A 457 -26.02 0.11 9.38
CA GLU A 457 -27.16 -0.18 8.51
C GLU A 457 -27.48 -1.69 8.50
N ASP A 458 -26.53 -2.54 8.13
CA ASP A 458 -26.74 -3.99 7.89
C ASP A 458 -26.65 -4.87 9.16
N LEU A 459 -26.07 -4.38 10.26
CA LEU A 459 -25.84 -5.15 11.51
C LEU A 459 -26.53 -4.52 12.74
N SER A 460 -27.55 -3.70 12.54
CA SER A 460 -28.25 -2.94 13.60
C SER A 460 -28.84 -3.79 14.76
N ASP A 461 -29.04 -5.08 14.54
CA ASP A 461 -29.48 -6.08 15.53
C ASP A 461 -28.32 -6.77 16.30
N VAL A 462 -27.06 -6.55 15.91
CA VAL A 462 -25.88 -7.10 16.59
C VAL A 462 -25.49 -6.21 17.77
N VAL A 463 -25.49 -6.79 18.98
CA VAL A 463 -25.19 -6.08 20.23
C VAL A 463 -24.05 -6.78 20.98
N PRO A 464 -22.92 -6.09 21.30
CA PRO A 464 -22.58 -4.73 20.87
C PRO A 464 -22.29 -4.66 19.36
N LEU A 465 -22.57 -3.50 18.76
CA LEU A 465 -22.17 -3.21 17.37
C LEU A 465 -20.64 -3.25 17.23
N PRO A 466 -20.09 -3.91 16.18
CA PRO A 466 -18.67 -3.86 15.85
C PRO A 466 -18.17 -2.42 15.71
N LYS A 467 -17.07 -2.08 16.38
CA LYS A 467 -16.39 -0.79 16.21
C LYS A 467 -15.40 -0.87 15.06
N VAL A 468 -15.20 0.26 14.38
CA VAL A 468 -14.10 0.44 13.42
C VAL A 468 -12.97 1.19 14.14
N LEU A 469 -11.79 0.58 14.18
CA LEU A 469 -10.62 1.08 14.90
C LEU A 469 -9.48 1.28 13.90
N VAL A 470 -8.94 2.50 13.82
CA VAL A 470 -7.87 2.86 12.87
C VAL A 470 -6.51 2.80 13.55
N HIS A 471 -5.59 2.03 12.96
CA HIS A 471 -4.22 1.91 13.46
C HIS A 471 -3.51 3.29 13.49
N ARG A 472 -2.85 3.59 14.61
CA ARG A 472 -2.19 4.85 14.98
C ARG A 472 -3.10 6.05 15.30
N ARG A 473 -4.40 5.98 15.01
CA ARG A 473 -5.42 6.94 15.47
C ARG A 473 -6.05 6.45 16.78
N ASP A 474 -6.63 5.25 16.76
CA ASP A 474 -7.48 4.73 17.84
C ASP A 474 -6.77 3.66 18.68
N TYR A 475 -5.77 2.98 18.11
CA TYR A 475 -4.94 1.99 18.82
C TYR A 475 -3.53 1.87 18.21
N ARG A 476 -2.61 1.25 18.97
CA ARG A 476 -1.27 0.86 18.50
C ARG A 476 -0.94 -0.55 19.02
N ASP A 477 -0.11 -1.25 18.26
CA ASP A 477 0.36 -2.59 18.56
C ASP A 477 1.84 -2.66 18.15
N GLU A 478 2.73 -2.79 19.14
CA GLU A 478 4.18 -2.79 18.91
C GLU A 478 4.71 -4.11 18.32
N ALA A 479 3.95 -5.20 18.44
CA ALA A 479 4.29 -6.49 17.83
C ALA A 479 3.96 -6.46 16.33
N MET A 480 2.76 -5.97 15.97
CA MET A 480 2.34 -5.79 14.57
C MET A 480 3.19 -4.73 13.83
N GLU A 481 3.72 -3.72 14.53
CA GLU A 481 4.67 -2.76 13.91
C GLU A 481 6.06 -3.38 13.63
N GLN A 482 6.48 -4.39 14.39
CA GLN A 482 7.73 -5.13 14.15
C GLN A 482 7.55 -6.24 13.09
N ALA A 483 6.43 -6.96 13.15
CA ALA A 483 6.05 -8.07 12.28
C ALA A 483 4.74 -7.72 11.51
N PRO A 484 4.84 -6.99 10.38
CA PRO A 484 3.68 -6.43 9.69
C PRO A 484 2.84 -7.49 9.00
N THR A 485 1.56 -7.54 9.36
CA THR A 485 0.55 -8.42 8.74
C THR A 485 0.12 -7.94 7.35
N THR A 486 0.42 -6.69 6.95
CA THR A 486 -0.03 -6.12 5.66
C THR A 486 1.02 -5.22 4.98
N PRO A 487 0.94 -5.06 3.63
CA PRO A 487 1.84 -4.15 2.91
C PRO A 487 1.64 -2.68 3.30
N GLY A 488 2.74 -1.99 3.61
CA GLY A 488 2.77 -0.53 3.79
C GLY A 488 2.99 -0.04 5.22
N MET A 489 3.28 -0.93 6.18
CA MET A 489 3.41 -0.62 7.61
C MET A 489 4.85 -0.35 8.10
N LYS A 490 5.80 -1.23 7.75
CA LYS A 490 7.16 -1.31 8.33
C LYS A 490 8.23 -0.45 7.64
N TYR A 491 8.19 -0.35 6.31
CA TYR A 491 9.22 0.32 5.52
C TYR A 491 8.80 1.75 5.15
N ARG A 492 9.78 2.58 4.76
CA ARG A 492 9.46 3.86 4.11
C ARG A 492 8.97 3.57 2.69
N HIS A 493 7.73 3.97 2.42
CA HIS A 493 7.05 3.78 1.15
C HIS A 493 6.68 5.15 0.55
N TYR A 494 6.40 5.18 -0.75
CA TYR A 494 5.85 6.33 -1.47
C TYR A 494 6.75 7.57 -1.54
N SER A 495 8.06 7.42 -1.33
CA SER A 495 9.02 8.51 -1.48
C SER A 495 9.52 8.56 -2.93
N PRO A 496 9.31 9.66 -3.68
CA PRO A 496 9.97 9.88 -4.98
C PRO A 496 11.50 10.03 -4.78
N SER A 497 12.25 10.16 -5.88
CA SER A 497 13.70 10.39 -5.79
C SER A 497 14.04 11.77 -5.19
N VAL A 498 13.17 12.75 -5.45
CA VAL A 498 13.23 14.12 -4.93
C VAL A 498 12.82 14.18 -3.44
N PRO A 499 13.45 15.03 -2.61
CA PRO A 499 12.98 15.33 -1.25
C PRO A 499 11.53 15.85 -1.22
N VAL A 500 10.77 15.39 -0.22
CA VAL A 500 9.38 15.82 0.02
C VAL A 500 9.28 16.50 1.39
N THR A 501 8.67 17.68 1.44
CA THR A 501 8.31 18.39 2.68
C THR A 501 6.80 18.54 2.79
N LEU A 502 6.22 18.08 3.90
CA LEU A 502 4.82 18.35 4.24
C LEU A 502 4.71 19.74 4.88
N LEU A 503 3.80 20.56 4.36
CA LEU A 503 3.39 21.84 4.93
C LEU A 503 2.12 21.62 5.75
N CYS A 504 2.28 21.60 7.07
CA CYS A 504 1.19 21.44 8.02
C CYS A 504 0.50 22.80 8.20
N THR A 505 -0.59 23.02 7.46
CA THR A 505 -1.32 24.29 7.45
C THR A 505 -2.47 24.29 8.45
N GLN A 506 -2.99 23.11 8.80
CA GLN A 506 -4.20 22.95 9.64
C GLN A 506 -3.85 22.38 11.03
N SER A 507 -2.98 21.38 11.09
CA SER A 507 -2.52 20.75 12.33
C SER A 507 -1.80 21.72 13.26
N GLN A 508 -1.85 21.46 14.57
CA GLN A 508 -0.98 22.12 15.54
C GLN A 508 0.44 21.50 15.52
N PRO A 509 1.50 22.28 15.80
CA PRO A 509 2.84 21.75 15.95
C PRO A 509 2.95 20.84 17.20
N PRO A 510 3.70 19.73 17.15
CA PRO A 510 4.01 18.93 18.33
C PRO A 510 4.89 19.73 19.31
N SER A 511 4.87 19.34 20.60
CA SER A 511 5.65 20.02 21.63
C SER A 511 7.14 20.13 21.25
N GLY A 512 7.66 21.37 21.23
CA GLY A 512 9.03 21.68 20.79
C GLY A 512 9.17 22.11 19.32
N ALA A 513 8.12 22.00 18.50
CA ALA A 513 8.03 22.66 17.20
C ALA A 513 7.25 23.99 17.31
N ALA A 514 7.55 24.93 16.41
CA ALA A 514 6.87 26.22 16.31
C ALA A 514 6.25 26.37 14.91
N ARG A 515 5.19 27.18 14.80
CA ARG A 515 4.69 27.64 13.50
C ARG A 515 5.63 28.71 12.94
N THR A 516 5.67 28.85 11.62
CA THR A 516 6.43 29.89 10.92
C THR A 516 5.54 30.59 9.90
N SER A 517 5.74 31.88 9.64
CA SER A 517 4.97 32.57 8.61
C SER A 517 5.37 32.09 7.22
N LEU A 518 4.43 32.09 6.28
CA LEU A 518 4.70 31.77 4.89
C LEU A 518 5.85 32.60 4.31
N THR A 519 5.96 33.89 4.65
CA THR A 519 7.08 34.76 4.27
C THR A 519 8.43 34.23 4.76
N ALA A 520 8.54 33.89 6.06
CA ALA A 520 9.79 33.36 6.61
C ALA A 520 10.17 32.00 6.00
N PHE A 521 9.18 31.18 5.64
CA PHE A 521 9.41 29.94 4.89
C PHE A 521 9.92 30.21 3.46
N LEU A 522 9.35 31.19 2.75
CA LEU A 522 9.80 31.62 1.43
C LEU A 522 11.24 32.19 1.46
N ASP A 523 11.58 32.98 2.48
CA ASP A 523 12.94 33.48 2.70
C ASP A 523 13.96 32.35 2.85
N THR A 524 13.58 31.22 3.48
CA THR A 524 14.47 30.05 3.52
C THR A 524 14.68 29.43 2.14
N LEU A 525 13.64 29.28 1.30
CA LEU A 525 13.79 28.73 -0.05
C LEU A 525 14.66 29.62 -0.94
N GLN A 526 14.48 30.94 -0.86
CA GLN A 526 15.32 31.92 -1.55
C GLN A 526 16.76 31.91 -1.03
N SER A 527 16.98 31.66 0.27
CA SER A 527 18.32 31.47 0.84
C SER A 527 18.96 30.15 0.41
N ASP A 528 18.17 29.09 0.29
CA ASP A 528 18.63 27.77 -0.16
C ASP A 528 19.05 27.81 -1.63
N ALA A 529 18.26 28.45 -2.51
CA ALA A 529 18.60 28.68 -3.92
C ALA A 529 19.94 29.41 -4.10
N ARG A 530 20.12 30.56 -3.41
CA ARG A 530 21.39 31.31 -3.39
C ARG A 530 22.57 30.45 -2.90
N SER A 531 22.34 29.57 -1.93
CA SER A 531 23.38 28.70 -1.36
C SER A 531 23.73 27.51 -2.24
N LEU A 532 22.81 27.07 -3.11
CA LEU A 532 23.04 26.05 -4.13
C LEU A 532 23.72 26.60 -5.40
N GLY A 533 23.81 27.92 -5.55
CA GLY A 533 24.44 28.58 -6.69
C GLY A 533 23.68 28.41 -8.02
N LYS A 534 22.40 28.01 -7.95
CA LYS A 534 21.51 27.84 -9.11
C LYS A 534 20.06 28.16 -8.74
N PRO A 535 19.19 28.49 -9.72
CA PRO A 535 17.75 28.55 -9.48
C PRO A 535 17.22 27.22 -8.93
N LEU A 536 16.39 27.28 -7.90
CA LEU A 536 15.76 26.14 -7.27
C LEU A 536 14.44 25.81 -7.96
N HIS A 537 14.26 24.60 -8.45
CA HIS A 537 13.00 24.17 -9.04
C HIS A 537 12.14 23.48 -7.97
N VAL A 538 10.99 24.07 -7.61
CA VAL A 538 10.10 23.57 -6.55
C VAL A 538 8.78 23.09 -7.13
N GLY A 539 8.48 21.81 -6.93
CA GLY A 539 7.17 21.23 -7.20
C GLY A 539 6.20 21.48 -6.03
N VAL A 540 4.93 21.76 -6.30
CA VAL A 540 3.90 22.00 -5.27
C VAL A 540 2.66 21.15 -5.53
N LEU A 541 2.33 20.28 -4.56
CA LEU A 541 1.11 19.48 -4.52
C LEU A 541 0.16 20.09 -3.47
N ALA A 542 -0.90 20.74 -3.92
CA ALA A 542 -1.87 21.41 -3.05
C ALA A 542 -3.28 21.37 -3.66
N PRO A 543 -4.34 21.51 -2.85
CA PRO A 543 -5.70 21.69 -3.37
C PRO A 543 -5.80 22.86 -4.35
N SER A 544 -6.62 22.72 -5.40
CA SER A 544 -6.71 23.71 -6.50
C SER A 544 -7.27 25.07 -6.07
N ASP A 545 -8.03 25.08 -4.98
CA ASP A 545 -8.68 26.19 -4.30
C ASP A 545 -7.91 26.67 -3.05
N SER A 546 -6.68 26.15 -2.83
CA SER A 546 -5.92 26.46 -1.63
C SER A 546 -5.46 27.93 -1.54
N PRO A 547 -5.68 28.61 -0.40
CA PRO A 547 -5.08 29.90 -0.09
C PRO A 547 -3.54 29.89 -0.11
N LEU A 548 -2.89 28.72 0.04
CA LEU A 548 -1.45 28.58 -0.13
C LEU A 548 -1.03 28.90 -1.57
N LEU A 549 -1.68 28.29 -2.57
CA LEU A 549 -1.33 28.49 -3.98
C LEU A 549 -1.47 29.96 -4.38
N GLU A 550 -2.56 30.61 -3.99
CA GLU A 550 -2.77 32.03 -4.25
C GLU A 550 -1.67 32.91 -3.64
N LYS A 551 -1.24 32.63 -2.40
CA LYS A 551 -0.15 33.37 -1.77
C LYS A 551 1.23 33.06 -2.35
N LEU A 552 1.47 31.83 -2.84
CA LEU A 552 2.69 31.48 -3.57
C LEU A 552 2.76 32.19 -4.93
N ARG A 553 1.65 32.22 -5.68
CA ARG A 553 1.51 32.95 -6.96
C ARG A 553 1.70 34.46 -6.78
N ALA A 554 1.19 35.03 -5.69
CA ALA A 554 1.33 36.44 -5.35
C ALA A 554 2.73 36.83 -4.81
N ALA A 555 3.58 35.87 -4.46
CA ALA A 555 4.92 36.09 -3.89
C ALA A 555 6.04 35.52 -4.78
N PRO A 556 6.26 36.07 -6.00
CA PRO A 556 7.29 35.58 -6.91
C PRO A 556 8.70 35.76 -6.33
N LEU A 557 9.48 34.68 -6.34
CA LEU A 557 10.86 34.62 -5.86
C LEU A 557 11.83 34.54 -7.06
N PRO A 558 12.84 35.42 -7.16
CA PRO A 558 13.65 35.54 -8.38
C PRO A 558 14.55 34.33 -8.67
N ASP A 559 14.93 33.56 -7.65
CA ASP A 559 15.75 32.34 -7.82
C ASP A 559 14.95 31.03 -7.61
N VAL A 560 13.61 31.08 -7.55
CA VAL A 560 12.77 29.88 -7.35
C VAL A 560 11.76 29.72 -8.48
N ARG A 561 11.91 28.64 -9.26
CA ARG A 561 10.95 28.23 -10.28
C ARG A 561 9.91 27.30 -9.68
N TRP A 562 8.65 27.71 -9.69
CA TRP A 562 7.54 26.88 -9.26
C TRP A 562 7.06 25.91 -10.36
N THR A 563 6.48 24.78 -9.97
CA THR A 563 5.68 23.91 -10.84
C THR A 563 4.56 23.30 -10.00
N GLU A 564 3.36 23.84 -10.20
CA GLU A 564 2.17 23.42 -9.47
C GLU A 564 1.59 22.14 -10.08
N PHE A 565 1.14 21.24 -9.22
CA PHE A 565 0.31 20.10 -9.58
C PHE A 565 -0.91 20.10 -8.66
N PRO A 566 -2.08 20.61 -9.11
CA PRO A 566 -3.25 20.73 -8.25
C PRO A 566 -3.80 19.34 -7.90
N LEU A 567 -4.26 19.17 -6.66
CA LEU A 567 -4.87 17.94 -6.12
C LEU A 567 -6.41 17.92 -6.21
N GLY A 568 -7.02 18.94 -6.82
CA GLY A 568 -8.49 19.13 -6.83
C GLY A 568 -9.00 19.92 -5.61
N PRO A 569 -10.31 20.13 -5.47
CA PRO A 569 -10.89 20.98 -4.41
C PRO A 569 -10.69 20.43 -2.99
N LEU A 570 -10.60 21.33 -2.00
CA LEU A 570 -10.46 21.00 -0.57
C LEU A 570 -11.55 20.07 -0.03
N GLU A 571 -12.78 20.21 -0.53
CA GLU A 571 -13.94 19.40 -0.09
C GLU A 571 -14.11 18.09 -0.90
N GLU A 572 -13.22 17.82 -1.86
CA GLU A 572 -13.19 16.61 -2.70
C GLU A 572 -11.91 15.76 -2.47
N PRO A 573 -11.69 15.21 -1.24
CA PRO A 573 -10.50 14.42 -0.93
C PRO A 573 -10.32 13.17 -1.80
N ALA A 574 -11.38 12.63 -2.39
CA ALA A 574 -11.31 11.57 -3.41
C ALA A 574 -10.51 12.00 -4.66
N VAL A 575 -10.59 13.27 -5.08
CA VAL A 575 -9.79 13.80 -6.20
C VAL A 575 -8.32 13.97 -5.77
N SER A 576 -8.07 14.35 -4.51
CA SER A 576 -6.72 14.37 -3.95
C SER A 576 -6.11 12.97 -3.85
N ALA A 577 -6.92 11.95 -3.52
CA ALA A 577 -6.52 10.54 -3.54
C ALA A 577 -6.16 10.06 -4.95
N HIS A 578 -7.02 10.33 -5.95
CA HIS A 578 -6.79 10.02 -7.36
C HIS A 578 -5.46 10.62 -7.85
N ARG A 579 -5.18 11.87 -7.49
CA ARG A 579 -4.11 12.69 -8.07
C ARG A 579 -2.77 12.63 -7.33
N LEU A 580 -2.71 12.08 -6.11
CA LEU A 580 -1.50 12.14 -5.26
C LEU A 580 -0.26 11.50 -5.91
N PHE A 581 -0.34 10.23 -6.32
CA PHE A 581 0.83 9.54 -6.86
C PHE A 581 1.16 9.97 -8.29
N ASP A 582 0.15 10.28 -9.11
CA ASP A 582 0.32 10.87 -10.45
C ASP A 582 1.11 12.20 -10.37
N GLY A 583 0.76 13.06 -9.39
CA GLY A 583 1.49 14.29 -9.12
C GLY A 583 2.90 14.10 -8.58
N LEU A 584 3.09 13.16 -7.64
CA LEU A 584 4.43 12.83 -7.12
C LEU A 584 5.37 12.32 -8.23
N LEU A 585 4.87 11.44 -9.11
CA LEU A 585 5.64 10.89 -10.22
C LEU A 585 5.85 11.93 -11.32
N SER A 586 4.85 12.77 -11.62
CA SER A 586 4.99 13.89 -12.56
C SER A 586 6.06 14.89 -12.14
N LEU A 587 6.15 15.22 -10.85
CA LEU A 587 7.17 16.15 -10.32
C LEU A 587 8.58 15.51 -10.25
N ASP A 588 8.67 14.21 -9.95
CA ASP A 588 9.93 13.44 -10.02
C ASP A 588 10.44 13.38 -11.50
N LYS A 589 9.53 13.12 -12.45
CA LYS A 589 9.77 13.11 -13.91
C LYS A 589 10.13 14.50 -14.46
N ALA A 590 9.57 15.56 -13.89
CA ALA A 590 9.93 16.95 -14.16
C ALA A 590 11.27 17.40 -13.54
N LYS A 591 11.89 16.55 -12.70
CA LYS A 591 13.21 16.77 -12.05
C LYS A 591 13.27 18.03 -11.19
N VAL A 592 12.22 18.30 -10.42
CA VAL A 592 12.24 19.37 -9.42
C VAL A 592 13.24 19.04 -8.29
N ASP A 593 13.81 20.05 -7.64
CA ASP A 593 14.79 19.90 -6.54
C ASP A 593 14.14 19.59 -5.19
N LEU A 594 12.87 19.97 -5.03
CA LEU A 594 12.09 19.81 -3.82
C LEU A 594 10.60 19.72 -4.17
N ILE A 595 9.87 18.81 -3.53
CA ILE A 595 8.41 18.73 -3.58
C ILE A 595 7.84 19.23 -2.25
N LEU A 596 6.97 20.23 -2.31
CA LEU A 596 6.13 20.67 -1.21
C LEU A 596 4.75 20.01 -1.35
N ILE A 597 4.19 19.51 -0.26
CA ILE A 597 2.82 18.98 -0.22
C ILE A 597 2.05 19.68 0.89
N GLU A 598 0.86 20.19 0.60
CA GLU A 598 -0.02 20.78 1.60
C GLU A 598 -0.80 19.72 2.39
N GLU A 599 -1.08 20.02 3.65
CA GLU A 599 -1.96 19.26 4.52
C GLU A 599 -3.45 19.46 4.19
N ILE A 600 -4.17 18.34 4.05
CA ILE A 600 -5.64 18.31 3.96
C ILE A 600 -6.25 17.65 5.21
N LYS A 601 -7.55 17.84 5.41
CA LYS A 601 -8.32 17.23 6.51
C LYS A 601 -8.18 15.70 6.49
N GLU A 602 -8.13 15.06 7.65
CA GLU A 602 -8.10 13.58 7.77
C GLU A 602 -9.51 12.96 7.86
N GLU A 603 -10.39 13.44 6.98
CA GLU A 603 -11.78 12.99 6.80
C GLU A 603 -11.89 12.24 5.46
N ARG A 604 -12.72 11.20 5.39
CA ARG A 604 -12.92 10.37 4.18
C ARG A 604 -11.59 9.86 3.60
N GLU A 605 -11.35 10.03 2.31
CA GLU A 605 -10.10 9.65 1.65
C GLU A 605 -8.90 10.52 2.09
N GLY A 606 -9.14 11.67 2.74
CA GLY A 606 -8.10 12.56 3.24
C GLY A 606 -7.20 11.88 4.29
N LEU A 607 -7.79 11.01 5.12
CA LEU A 607 -7.05 10.12 6.02
C LEU A 607 -6.13 9.15 5.26
N ALA A 608 -6.55 8.66 4.10
CA ALA A 608 -5.74 7.79 3.25
C ALA A 608 -4.60 8.56 2.57
N VAL A 609 -4.88 9.75 2.03
CA VAL A 609 -3.91 10.70 1.45
C VAL A 609 -2.83 11.05 2.48
N MET A 610 -3.23 11.55 3.67
CA MET A 610 -2.29 11.99 4.70
C MET A 610 -1.47 10.82 5.28
N ASN A 611 -2.01 9.59 5.30
CA ASN A 611 -1.24 8.38 5.61
C ASN A 611 -0.11 8.12 4.58
N ARG A 612 -0.30 8.47 3.30
CA ARG A 612 0.74 8.38 2.26
C ARG A 612 1.72 9.55 2.34
N VAL A 613 1.20 10.77 2.41
CA VAL A 613 2.01 12.01 2.48
C VAL A 613 3.00 11.98 3.64
N ARG A 614 2.57 11.55 4.84
CA ARG A 614 3.47 11.41 6.01
C ARG A 614 4.51 10.29 5.89
N LYS A 615 4.36 9.33 4.97
CA LYS A 615 5.35 8.28 4.65
C LYS A 615 6.31 8.73 3.53
N ALA A 616 5.79 9.50 2.58
CA ALA A 616 6.56 10.16 1.52
C ALA A 616 7.48 11.26 2.06
N ALA A 617 6.97 12.10 2.97
CA ALA A 617 7.68 13.26 3.54
C ALA A 617 8.99 12.88 4.25
N GLY A 618 10.05 13.64 3.96
CA GLY A 618 11.33 13.59 4.69
C GLY A 618 11.44 14.63 5.81
N ASP A 619 10.56 15.63 5.80
CA ASP A 619 10.48 16.73 6.76
C ASP A 619 9.04 17.29 6.82
N SER A 620 8.71 17.99 7.92
CA SER A 620 7.39 18.62 8.12
C SER A 620 7.56 20.02 8.70
N VAL A 621 6.84 21.00 8.16
CA VAL A 621 6.91 22.41 8.60
C VAL A 621 5.49 22.94 8.85
N TRP A 622 5.26 23.54 10.01
CA TRP A 622 3.98 24.14 10.36
C TRP A 622 3.95 25.60 9.93
N ILE A 623 2.99 25.96 9.08
CA ILE A 623 2.93 27.29 8.44
C ILE A 623 1.66 28.04 8.86
N ASP A 624 1.82 29.33 9.10
CA ASP A 624 0.75 30.31 9.14
C ASP A 624 0.64 30.97 7.75
N ILE A 625 -0.51 30.78 7.09
CA ILE A 625 -0.80 31.21 5.72
C ILE A 625 -1.40 32.62 5.68
#